data_AF-A0A0N1BU93-F1
#
_entry.id   AF-A0A0N1BU93-F1
#
_cell.length_a   1.000
_cell.length_b   1.000
_cell.length_c   1.000
_cell.angle_alpha   90.00
_cell.angle_beta   90.00
_cell.angle_gamma   90.00
#
_symmetry.space_group_name_H-M   'P 1'
#
loop_
_entity.id
_entity.type
_entity.pdbx_description
1 polymer ?
#
loop_
_entity_poly.entity_id
_entity_poly.type
_entity_poly.pdbx_seq_one_letter_code
_entity_poly.pdbx_strand_id
1 'polypeptide(L)'
;MEVRETVAVWTDREPTLDEELCALGEEDVVEMAYLPPEWTGVLAHIFISTALGQHGPRVKLYLKKGRHQPSASISIGPNPRVLASSLDERDLARIAPAALQWVALNHEALTTFWFEGDDLNIADVADFSRGLKKV
;
A
#
# COMPACT_ATOMS: atom_id res chain seq x y z
N MET A 1 -16.08 -28.91 9.18
CA MET A 1 -14.87 -28.10 8.96
C MET A 1 -15.39 -26.71 8.70
N GLU A 2 -15.56 -25.91 9.76
CA GLU A 2 -16.08 -24.55 9.64
C GLU A 2 -15.02 -23.70 8.94
N VAL A 3 -15.39 -23.17 7.78
CA VAL A 3 -14.66 -22.11 7.12
C VAL A 3 -14.78 -20.90 8.04
N ARG A 4 -13.73 -20.60 8.80
CA ARG A 4 -13.63 -19.31 9.47
C ARG A 4 -13.40 -18.27 8.38
N GLU A 5 -14.50 -17.77 7.83
CA GLU A 5 -14.52 -16.48 7.17
C GLU A 5 -14.02 -15.48 8.20
N THR A 6 -12.73 -15.15 8.10
CA THR A 6 -12.14 -14.09 8.92
C THR A 6 -12.73 -12.81 8.33
N VAL A 7 -13.84 -12.38 8.92
CA VAL A 7 -14.49 -11.10 8.63
C VAL A 7 -13.38 -10.06 8.69
N ALA A 8 -12.95 -9.60 7.50
CA ALA A 8 -12.18 -8.38 7.39
C ALA A 8 -12.98 -7.35 8.18
N VAL A 9 -12.41 -6.85 9.28
CA VAL A 9 -13.08 -5.85 10.10
C VAL A 9 -13.20 -4.62 9.21
N TRP A 10 -14.38 -4.45 8.59
CA TRP A 10 -14.74 -3.26 7.84
C TRP A 10 -14.96 -2.16 8.87
N THR A 11 -13.87 -1.50 9.28
CA THR A 11 -13.95 -0.22 9.97
C THR A 11 -14.40 0.83 8.95
N ASP A 12 -15.28 1.76 9.35
CA ASP A 12 -15.74 2.90 8.51
C ASP A 12 -14.61 3.86 8.08
N ARG A 13 -13.37 3.57 8.46
CA ARG A 13 -12.15 4.30 8.09
C ARG A 13 -11.03 3.34 7.78
N GLU A 14 -10.05 3.82 6.99
CA GLU A 14 -8.77 3.12 6.83
C GLU A 14 -8.07 2.99 8.19
N PRO A 15 -7.68 1.77 8.61
CA PRO A 15 -6.87 1.58 9.80
C PRO A 15 -5.44 2.10 9.57
N THR A 16 -4.84 2.58 10.65
CA THR A 16 -3.41 2.91 10.66
C THR A 16 -2.57 1.65 10.45
N LEU A 17 -1.33 1.81 10.03
CA LEU A 17 -0.44 0.66 9.85
C LEU A 17 -0.19 -0.07 11.18
N ASP A 18 -0.09 0.66 12.28
CA ASP A 18 0.07 0.05 13.61
C ASP A 18 -1.12 -0.84 13.99
N GLU A 19 -2.35 -0.38 13.73
CA GLU A 19 -3.58 -1.17 13.93
C GLU A 19 -3.59 -2.43 13.06
N GLU A 20 -3.11 -2.36 11.81
CA GLU A 20 -2.99 -3.53 10.94
C GLU A 20 -1.93 -4.52 11.42
N LEU A 21 -0.75 -4.03 11.82
CA LEU A 21 0.33 -4.90 12.31
C LEU A 21 -0.06 -5.61 13.62
N CYS A 22 -0.73 -4.91 14.54
CA CYS A 22 -1.27 -5.54 15.74
C CYS A 22 -2.30 -6.63 15.44
N ALA A 23 -3.02 -6.54 14.31
CA ALA A 23 -3.99 -7.55 13.89
C ALA A 23 -3.35 -8.79 13.24
N LEU A 24 -2.14 -8.65 12.67
CA LEU A 24 -1.40 -9.73 11.99
C LEU A 24 -0.70 -10.70 12.95
N GLY A 25 -0.49 -10.31 14.22
CA GLY A 25 0.25 -11.12 15.20
C GLY A 25 1.77 -10.97 15.08
N GLU A 26 2.53 -11.53 16.04
CA GLU A 26 3.98 -11.30 16.16
C GLU A 26 4.85 -11.99 15.08
N GLU A 27 4.28 -12.85 14.23
CA GLU A 27 5.01 -13.71 13.28
C GLU A 27 5.15 -13.13 11.86
N ASP A 28 4.40 -12.09 11.49
CA ASP A 28 4.43 -11.53 10.14
C ASP A 28 5.53 -10.45 10.02
N VAL A 29 6.72 -10.86 9.56
CA VAL A 29 7.79 -9.93 9.17
C VAL A 29 7.40 -9.29 7.84
N VAL A 30 7.10 -8.00 7.90
CA VAL A 30 6.68 -7.18 6.77
C VAL A 30 7.89 -6.49 6.14
N GLU A 31 8.23 -6.86 4.91
CA GLU A 31 9.12 -6.03 4.10
C GLU A 31 8.38 -4.76 3.67
N MET A 32 8.99 -3.60 3.92
CA MET A 32 8.32 -2.31 3.83
C MET A 32 9.23 -1.26 3.19
N ALA A 33 8.66 -0.50 2.27
CA ALA A 33 9.32 0.69 1.74
C ALA A 33 8.36 1.86 1.59
N TYR A 34 8.87 3.06 1.90
CA TYR A 34 8.23 4.32 1.55
C TYR A 34 8.90 4.89 0.30
N LEU A 35 8.19 4.86 -0.82
CA LEU A 35 8.57 5.55 -2.04
C LEU A 35 8.28 7.04 -1.90
N PRO A 36 9.28 7.92 -2.08
CA PRO A 36 9.10 9.34 -1.89
C PRO A 36 8.46 10.02 -3.13
N PRO A 37 7.83 11.19 -2.96
CA PRO A 37 7.14 11.90 -4.05
C PRO A 37 7.99 12.12 -5.32
N GLU A 38 9.28 12.35 -5.16
CA GLU A 38 10.21 12.57 -6.27
C GLU A 38 10.35 11.35 -7.20
N TRP A 39 10.12 10.14 -6.70
CA TRP A 39 10.20 8.89 -7.47
C TRP A 39 8.88 8.54 -8.13
N THR A 40 7.76 8.85 -7.48
CA THR A 40 6.42 8.45 -7.94
C THR A 40 5.72 9.52 -8.75
N GLY A 41 6.02 10.80 -8.51
CA GLY A 41 5.29 11.94 -9.08
C GLY A 41 3.99 12.26 -8.33
N VAL A 42 3.66 11.48 -7.30
CA VAL A 42 2.49 11.69 -6.46
C VAL A 42 2.89 12.57 -5.28
N LEU A 43 2.07 13.57 -4.95
CA LEU A 43 2.29 14.49 -3.81
C LEU A 43 2.02 13.83 -2.44
N ALA A 44 2.46 12.59 -2.27
CA ALA A 44 2.38 11.77 -1.07
C ALA A 44 3.47 10.69 -1.12
N HIS A 45 3.84 10.15 0.05
CA HIS A 45 4.65 8.95 0.14
C HIS A 45 3.76 7.74 -0.17
N ILE A 46 4.26 6.84 -1.01
CA ILE A 46 3.59 5.58 -1.29
C ILE A 46 4.28 4.49 -0.48
N PHE A 47 3.51 3.84 0.38
CA PHE A 47 3.93 2.70 1.15
C PHE A 47 3.57 1.43 0.38
N ILE A 48 4.58 0.58 0.18
CA ILE A 48 4.47 -0.75 -0.43
C ILE A 48 4.90 -1.81 0.59
N SER A 49 4.28 -2.98 0.51
CA SER A 49 4.60 -4.13 1.36
C SER A 49 4.25 -5.43 0.67
N THR A 50 4.94 -6.50 1.05
CA THR A 50 4.67 -7.89 0.64
C THR A 50 3.64 -8.57 1.56
N ALA A 51 3.55 -8.16 2.83
CA ALA A 51 2.87 -8.93 3.88
C ALA A 51 1.66 -8.23 4.52
N LEU A 52 0.74 -7.70 3.71
CA LEU A 52 -0.60 -7.35 4.19
C LEU A 52 -1.63 -8.38 3.69
N GLY A 53 -1.28 -9.67 3.77
CA GLY A 53 -1.99 -10.79 3.11
C GLY A 53 -3.44 -11.04 3.55
N GLN A 54 -3.85 -10.60 4.75
CA GLN A 54 -5.27 -10.60 5.13
C GLN A 54 -6.11 -9.62 4.30
N HIS A 55 -5.45 -8.67 3.66
CA HIS A 55 -6.06 -7.70 2.79
C HIS A 55 -5.61 -7.93 1.34
N GLY A 56 -6.46 -7.63 0.36
CA GLY A 56 -6.08 -7.78 -1.04
C GLY A 56 -4.94 -6.84 -1.46
N PRO A 57 -4.29 -7.08 -2.61
CA PRO A 57 -3.18 -6.27 -3.12
C PRO A 57 -3.48 -4.78 -3.14
N ARG A 58 -2.64 -4.00 -2.46
CA ARG A 58 -2.82 -2.54 -2.32
C ARG A 58 -1.53 -1.81 -1.98
N VAL A 59 -1.55 -0.51 -2.18
CA VAL A 59 -0.56 0.43 -1.64
C VAL A 59 -1.23 1.39 -0.66
N LYS A 60 -0.47 1.94 0.29
CA LYS A 60 -0.97 3.00 1.17
C LYS A 60 -0.37 4.35 0.82
N LEU A 61 -1.15 5.42 0.94
CA LEU A 61 -0.72 6.79 0.72
C LEU A 61 -0.57 7.53 2.05
N TYR A 62 0.55 8.23 2.21
CA TYR A 62 0.87 9.01 3.41
C TYR A 62 1.36 10.41 3.04
N LEU A 63 0.69 11.45 3.55
CA LEU A 63 1.25 12.81 3.47
C LEU A 63 2.48 12.96 4.37
N LYS A 64 2.46 12.30 5.52
CA LYS A 64 3.56 12.20 6.48
C LYS A 64 3.78 10.73 6.84
N LYS A 65 5.04 10.29 6.85
CA LYS A 65 5.42 8.93 7.24
C LYS A 65 5.11 8.65 8.72
N GLY A 66 4.83 7.39 9.04
CA GLY A 66 4.70 6.91 10.40
C GLY A 66 3.50 5.99 10.59
N ARG A 67 3.66 4.97 11.42
CA ARG A 67 2.69 3.89 11.60
C ARG A 67 1.31 4.32 12.12
N HIS A 68 1.23 5.44 12.84
CA HIS A 68 -0.01 6.01 13.38
C HIS A 68 -0.57 7.18 12.55
N GLN A 69 0.05 7.49 11.41
CA GLN A 69 -0.43 8.59 10.56
C GLN A 69 -1.67 8.16 9.78
N PRO A 70 -2.59 9.11 9.46
CA PRO A 70 -3.71 8.82 8.58
C PRO A 70 -3.20 8.47 7.18
N SER A 71 -3.95 7.60 6.50
CA SER A 71 -3.59 7.08 5.18
C SER A 71 -4.81 6.78 4.32
N ALA A 72 -4.57 6.56 3.03
CA ALA A 72 -5.55 5.97 2.13
C ALA A 72 -4.99 4.71 1.47
N SER A 73 -5.82 3.68 1.34
CA SER A 73 -5.47 2.45 0.64
C SER A 73 -5.97 2.50 -0.81
N ILE A 74 -5.11 2.14 -1.77
CA ILE A 74 -5.47 2.00 -3.18
C ILE A 74 -5.20 0.55 -3.62
N SER A 75 -6.19 -0.09 -4.25
CA SER A 75 -6.03 -1.44 -4.80
C SER A 75 -4.99 -1.46 -5.92
N ILE A 76 -4.13 -2.48 -5.95
CA ILE A 76 -3.25 -2.74 -7.09
C ILE A 76 -4.05 -3.45 -8.20
N GLY A 77 -3.93 -2.95 -9.43
CA GLY A 77 -4.57 -3.54 -10.62
C GLY A 77 -4.61 -2.56 -11.80
N PRO A 78 -5.02 -3.01 -13.00
CA PRO A 78 -5.08 -2.17 -14.19
C PRO A 78 -6.12 -1.04 -14.09
N ASN A 79 -7.14 -1.22 -13.25
CA ASN A 79 -8.17 -0.23 -12.93
C ASN A 79 -8.21 -0.04 -11.40
N PRO A 80 -7.24 0.68 -10.81
CA PRO A 80 -7.16 0.82 -9.37
C PRO A 80 -8.27 1.71 -8.84
N ARG A 81 -8.61 1.53 -7.56
CA ARG A 81 -9.59 2.36 -6.84
C ARG A 81 -9.12 2.60 -5.40
N VAL A 82 -9.59 3.70 -4.81
CA VAL A 82 -9.46 3.92 -3.36
C VAL A 82 -10.34 2.88 -2.66
N LEU A 83 -9.76 2.14 -1.72
CA LEU A 83 -10.45 1.10 -0.94
C LEU A 83 -11.02 1.68 0.35
N ALA A 84 -10.22 2.48 1.04
CA ALA A 84 -10.60 3.19 2.25
C ALA A 84 -9.63 4.36 2.49
N SER A 85 -10.05 5.32 3.31
CA SER A 85 -9.23 6.47 3.69
C SER A 85 -9.52 6.91 5.13
N SER A 86 -8.50 7.41 5.79
CA SER A 86 -8.55 8.20 7.02
C SER A 86 -7.95 9.59 6.84
N LEU A 87 -7.55 9.95 5.61
CA LEU A 87 -7.19 11.31 5.22
C LEU A 87 -8.44 12.19 5.15
N ASP A 88 -8.25 13.51 5.32
CA ASP A 88 -9.32 14.46 5.04
C ASP A 88 -9.70 14.43 3.54
N GLU A 89 -10.94 14.80 3.23
CA GLU A 89 -11.48 14.74 1.86
C GLU A 89 -10.68 15.62 0.89
N ARG A 90 -10.18 16.76 1.36
CA ARG A 90 -9.46 17.74 0.54
C ARG A 90 -8.11 17.19 0.08
N ASP A 91 -7.36 16.60 1.00
CA ASP A 91 -6.08 15.98 0.73
C ASP A 91 -6.24 14.72 -0.10
N LEU A 92 -7.26 13.89 0.20
CA LEU A 92 -7.55 12.71 -0.61
C LEU A 92 -7.86 13.12 -2.06
N ALA A 93 -8.74 14.10 -2.27
CA ALA A 93 -9.06 14.61 -3.60
C ALA A 93 -7.84 15.17 -4.35
N ARG A 94 -6.88 15.73 -3.61
CA ARG A 94 -5.64 16.28 -4.17
C ARG A 94 -4.66 15.20 -4.64
N ILE A 95 -4.51 14.11 -3.90
CA ILE A 95 -3.45 13.11 -4.17
C ILE A 95 -3.96 11.86 -4.90
N ALA A 96 -5.23 11.49 -4.72
CA ALA A 96 -5.76 10.23 -5.25
C ALA A 96 -5.69 10.13 -6.79
N PRO A 97 -5.99 11.16 -7.60
CA PRO A 97 -5.94 11.03 -9.05
C PRO A 97 -4.55 10.62 -9.58
N ALA A 98 -3.49 11.28 -9.11
CA ALA A 98 -2.12 10.96 -9.50
C ALA A 98 -1.69 9.58 -8.98
N ALA A 99 -2.11 9.23 -7.76
CA ALA A 99 -1.83 7.92 -7.19
C ALA A 99 -2.50 6.77 -7.96
N LEU A 100 -3.76 6.94 -8.37
CA LEU A 100 -4.48 5.97 -9.20
C LEU A 100 -3.80 5.81 -10.56
N GLN A 101 -3.39 6.90 -11.20
CA GLN A 101 -2.63 6.85 -12.45
C GLN A 101 -1.29 6.11 -12.26
N TRP A 102 -0.56 6.42 -11.19
CA TRP A 102 0.72 5.79 -10.88
C TRP A 102 0.59 4.29 -10.61
N VAL A 103 -0.43 3.87 -9.86
CA VAL A 103 -0.71 2.45 -9.61
C VAL A 103 -1.07 1.75 -10.92
N ALA A 104 -1.95 2.32 -11.74
CA ALA A 104 -2.32 1.74 -13.03
C ALA A 104 -1.11 1.55 -13.95
N LEU A 105 -0.19 2.52 -13.97
CA LEU A 105 1.03 2.50 -14.77
C LEU A 105 2.03 1.41 -14.34
N ASN A 106 2.03 1.05 -13.05
CA ASN A 106 3.00 0.14 -12.44
C ASN A 106 2.39 -1.17 -11.93
N HIS A 107 1.11 -1.43 -12.22
CA HIS A 107 0.34 -2.48 -11.54
C HIS A 107 0.94 -3.88 -11.70
N GLU A 108 1.50 -4.22 -12.87
CA GLU A 108 2.14 -5.52 -13.09
C GLU A 108 3.32 -5.73 -12.12
N ALA A 109 4.25 -4.77 -12.07
CA ALA A 109 5.40 -4.84 -11.18
C ALA A 109 4.98 -4.84 -9.70
N LEU A 110 4.00 -4.01 -9.33
CA LEU A 110 3.46 -3.98 -7.97
C LEU A 110 2.77 -5.29 -7.58
N THR A 111 2.12 -5.95 -8.54
CA THR A 111 1.47 -7.25 -8.33
C THR A 111 2.52 -8.34 -8.09
N THR A 112 3.57 -8.39 -8.91
CA THR A 112 4.70 -9.32 -8.71
C THR A 112 5.35 -9.09 -7.36
N PHE A 113 5.67 -7.83 -7.02
CA PHE A 113 6.25 -7.50 -5.71
C PHE A 113 5.35 -7.93 -4.54
N TRP A 114 4.03 -7.77 -4.67
CA TRP A 114 3.09 -8.19 -3.63
C TRP A 114 3.10 -9.71 -3.39
N PHE A 115 3.13 -10.53 -4.45
CA PHE A 115 2.98 -11.99 -4.34
C PHE A 115 4.30 -12.76 -4.24
N GLU A 116 5.40 -12.20 -4.74
CA GLU A 116 6.68 -12.90 -4.90
C GLU A 116 7.85 -12.12 -4.26
N GLY A 117 7.57 -11.03 -3.55
CA GLY A 117 8.59 -10.12 -3.06
C GLY A 117 9.13 -10.40 -1.65
N ASP A 118 8.62 -11.42 -0.96
CA ASP A 118 8.92 -11.71 0.46
C ASP A 118 10.36 -12.20 0.70
N ASP A 119 10.95 -12.87 -0.28
CA ASP A 119 12.34 -13.37 -0.24
C ASP A 119 13.36 -12.42 -0.89
N LEU A 120 12.93 -11.22 -1.34
CA LEU A 120 13.83 -10.28 -2.02
C LEU A 120 14.87 -9.73 -1.05
N ASN A 121 16.12 -9.64 -1.51
CA ASN A 121 17.13 -8.95 -0.72
C ASN A 121 17.04 -7.43 -0.94
N ILE A 122 17.76 -6.66 -0.11
CA ILE A 122 17.74 -5.20 -0.17
C ILE A 122 18.17 -4.62 -1.53
N ALA A 123 19.04 -5.30 -2.27
CA ALA A 123 19.44 -4.87 -3.60
C ALA A 123 18.30 -5.08 -4.61
N ASP A 124 17.59 -6.20 -4.53
CA ASP A 124 16.43 -6.49 -5.39
C ASP A 124 15.28 -5.50 -5.11
N VAL A 125 15.01 -5.17 -3.84
CA VAL A 125 14.01 -4.16 -3.47
C VAL A 125 14.39 -2.78 -4.04
N ALA A 126 15.68 -2.44 -4.03
CA ALA A 126 16.17 -1.19 -4.60
C ALA A 126 16.05 -1.16 -6.13
N ASP A 127 16.36 -2.26 -6.81
CA ASP A 127 16.25 -2.40 -8.25
C ASP A 127 14.78 -2.35 -8.70
N PHE A 128 13.90 -3.08 -8.00
CA PHE A 128 12.45 -2.98 -8.14
C PHE A 128 11.99 -1.51 -8.04
N SER A 129 12.38 -0.82 -6.97
CA SER A 129 11.97 0.57 -6.72
C SER A 129 12.44 1.53 -7.82
N ARG A 130 13.63 1.31 -8.40
CA ARG A 130 14.15 2.10 -9.53
C ARG A 130 13.46 1.77 -10.86
N GLY A 131 12.91 0.57 -11.01
CA GLY A 131 12.18 0.15 -12.21
C GLY A 131 10.77 0.74 -12.32
N LEU A 132 10.23 1.29 -11.24
CA LEU A 132 8.91 1.92 -11.22
C LEU A 132 8.89 3.21 -12.04
N LYS A 133 7.83 3.38 -12.82
CA LYS A 133 7.58 4.55 -13.65
C LYS A 133 6.95 5.67 -12.82
N LYS A 134 7.28 6.92 -13.18
CA LYS A 134 6.76 8.14 -12.57
C LYS A 134 5.59 8.72 -13.38
N VAL A 135 4.67 9.43 -12.71
CA VAL A 135 3.60 10.25 -13.35
C VAL A 135 3.88 11.74 -13.29
#